data_AF-A0A1Q5N9G3-F1
#
_entry.id   AF-A0A1Q5N9G3-F1
#
_cell.length_a   1.000
_cell.length_b   1.000
_cell.length_c   1.000
_cell.angle_alpha   90.00
_cell.angle_beta   90.00
_cell.angle_gamma   90.00
#
_symmetry.space_group_name_H-M   'P 1'
#
loop_
_entity.id
_entity.type
_entity.pdbx_description
1 polymer ?
#
loop_
_entity_poly.entity_id
_entity_poly.type
_entity_poly.pdbx_seq_one_letter_code
_entity_poly.pdbx_strand_id
1 'polypeptide(L)'
;MGSMSSRDEGHEARLAAPEVNVEPDGRLTVPAEHVTALLRSIARSWQAGAQDGVPVLTTDNGPGIRLEPMTVRSLADVLDNIANQLDVQYIHITTHTE
;
A
#
# COMPACT_ATOMS: atom_id res chain seq x y z
N MET A 1 22.65 -14.35 33.10
CA MET A 1 22.40 -13.00 32.57
C MET A 1 23.21 -12.84 31.31
N GLY A 2 22.54 -12.75 30.16
CA GLY A 2 23.12 -12.55 28.84
C GLY A 2 21.98 -12.11 27.94
N SER A 3 22.03 -10.85 27.53
CA SER A 3 20.90 -10.02 27.12
C SER A 3 20.10 -10.58 25.95
N MET A 4 18.77 -10.49 26.10
CA MET A 4 17.80 -10.51 25.02
C MET A 4 18.18 -9.40 24.03
N SER A 5 18.78 -9.78 22.90
CA SER A 5 18.81 -8.91 21.73
C SER A 5 17.49 -9.14 21.02
N SER A 6 16.46 -8.38 21.43
CA SER A 6 15.20 -8.26 20.71
C SER A 6 15.55 -7.74 19.32
N ARG A 7 15.67 -8.69 18.39
CA ARG A 7 15.93 -8.43 16.98
C ARG A 7 14.71 -7.69 16.48
N ASP A 8 14.89 -6.40 16.24
CA ASP A 8 14.05 -5.47 15.51
C ASP A 8 13.19 -6.24 14.49
N GLU A 9 11.96 -6.54 14.89
CA GLU A 9 10.93 -7.05 13.99
C GLU A 9 10.66 -5.90 13.04
N GLY A 10 11.26 -6.01 11.85
CA GLY A 10 11.02 -5.08 10.76
C GLY A 10 9.54 -4.78 10.72
N HIS A 11 9.20 -3.50 10.79
CA HIS A 11 7.89 -2.99 10.42
C HIS A 11 7.65 -3.33 8.94
N GLU A 12 7.41 -4.61 8.64
CA GLU A 12 6.52 -4.97 7.55
C GLU A 12 5.24 -4.23 7.87
N ALA A 13 5.01 -3.13 7.15
CA ALA A 13 3.73 -2.47 7.09
C ALA A 13 2.73 -3.54 6.62
N ARG A 14 2.19 -4.31 7.58
CA ARG A 14 1.19 -5.34 7.30
C ARG A 14 0.10 -4.64 6.52
N LEU A 15 -0.07 -5.06 5.28
CA LEU A 15 -1.17 -4.62 4.44
C LEU A 15 -2.44 -5.08 5.15
N ALA A 16 -3.07 -4.19 5.92
CA ALA A 16 -4.35 -4.47 6.53
C ALA A 16 -5.38 -4.57 5.41
N ALA A 17 -6.10 -5.69 5.36
CA ALA A 17 -7.21 -5.82 4.44
C ALA A 17 -8.26 -4.72 4.76
N PRO A 18 -8.79 -4.02 3.76
CA PRO A 18 -9.78 -3.00 4.00
C PRO A 18 -11.04 -3.64 4.56
N GLU A 19 -11.64 -3.03 5.59
CA GLU A 19 -12.94 -3.49 6.08
C GLU A 19 -14.00 -3.27 5.01
N VAL A 20 -14.80 -4.30 4.76
CA VAL A 20 -15.88 -4.29 3.78
C VAL A 20 -17.20 -4.28 4.54
N ASN A 21 -18.03 -3.29 4.27
CA ASN A 21 -19.38 -3.20 4.77
C ASN A 21 -20.33 -3.91 3.80
N VAL A 22 -21.25 -4.71 4.36
CA VAL A 22 -22.32 -5.35 3.60
C VAL A 22 -23.61 -4.57 3.88
N GLU A 23 -24.16 -3.96 2.84
CA GLU A 23 -25.43 -3.27 2.92
C GLU A 23 -26.61 -4.26 2.95
N PRO A 24 -27.80 -3.83 3.46
CA PRO A 24 -28.97 -4.71 3.56
C PRO A 24 -29.48 -5.26 2.22
N ASP A 25 -29.13 -4.62 1.10
CA ASP A 25 -29.44 -5.05 -0.27
C ASP A 25 -28.39 -6.02 -0.86
N GLY A 26 -27.35 -6.36 -0.09
CA GLY A 26 -26.24 -7.21 -0.50
C GLY A 26 -25.11 -6.47 -1.21
N ARG A 27 -25.16 -5.14 -1.34
CA ARG A 27 -24.07 -4.35 -1.90
C ARG A 27 -22.87 -4.34 -0.94
N LEU A 28 -21.67 -4.46 -1.50
CA LEU A 28 -20.42 -4.34 -0.75
C LEU A 28 -19.88 -2.91 -0.91
N THR A 29 -19.61 -2.24 0.20
CA THR A 29 -18.97 -0.92 0.21
C THR A 29 -17.71 -0.94 1.05
N VAL A 30 -16.72 -0.15 0.64
CA VAL A 30 -15.46 0.01 1.37
C VAL A 30 -15.32 1.49 1.72
N PRO A 31 -15.07 1.84 2.98
CA PRO A 31 -14.81 3.22 3.37
C PRO A 31 -13.63 3.80 2.58
N ALA A 32 -13.75 5.04 2.14
CA ALA A 32 -12.73 5.68 1.30
C ALA A 32 -11.38 5.75 2.00
N GLU A 33 -11.38 6.02 3.30
CA GLU A 33 -10.20 6.05 4.16
C GLU A 33 -9.46 4.71 4.19
N HIS A 34 -10.18 3.59 4.08
CA HIS A 34 -9.56 2.26 4.03
C HIS A 34 -8.89 2.02 2.68
N VAL A 35 -9.49 2.51 1.58
CA VAL A 35 -8.89 2.46 0.24
C VAL A 35 -7.64 3.33 0.18
N THR A 36 -7.69 4.56 0.67
CA THR A 36 -6.53 5.47 0.64
C THR A 36 -5.42 5.04 1.59
N ALA A 37 -5.76 4.48 2.76
CA ALA A 37 -4.79 3.85 3.65
C ALA A 37 -4.09 2.65 3.00
N LEU A 38 -4.83 1.79 2.29
CA LEU A 38 -4.26 0.65 1.57
C LEU A 38 -3.31 1.10 0.47
N LEU A 39 -3.71 2.05 -0.37
CA LEU A 39 -2.86 2.60 -1.44
C LEU A 39 -1.56 3.19 -0.89
N ARG A 40 -1.64 3.97 0.19
CA ARG A 40 -0.46 4.52 0.88
C ARG A 40 0.43 3.42 1.46
N SER A 41 -0.16 2.34 1.98
CA SER A 41 0.60 1.22 2.51
C SER A 41 1.38 0.47 1.42
N ILE A 42 0.76 0.28 0.24
CA ILE A 42 1.43 -0.30 -0.93
C ILE A 42 2.54 0.62 -1.41
N ALA A 43 2.28 1.92 -1.54
CA ALA A 43 3.27 2.91 -1.93
C ALA A 43 4.50 2.89 -1.01
N ARG A 44 4.30 2.86 0.31
CA ARG A 44 5.41 2.77 1.29
C ARG A 44 6.19 1.47 1.17
N SER A 45 5.50 0.34 1.00
CA SER A 45 6.14 -0.97 0.80
C SER A 45 7.04 -0.96 -0.44
N TRP A 46 6.56 -0.36 -1.53
CA TRP A 46 7.33 -0.26 -2.77
C TRP A 46 8.48 0.75 -2.66
N GLN A 47 8.30 1.89 -1.99
CA GLN A 47 9.39 2.83 -1.69
C GLN A 47 10.51 2.17 -0.88
N ALA A 48 10.17 1.32 0.10
CA ALA A 48 11.14 0.56 0.87
C ALA A 48 11.90 -0.44 -0.02
N GLY A 49 11.19 -1.18 -0.88
CA GLY A 49 11.79 -2.11 -1.85
C GLY A 49 12.52 -1.46 -3.03
N ALA A 50 12.32 -0.16 -3.27
CA ALA A 50 12.92 0.56 -4.39
C ALA A 50 14.45 0.70 -4.28
N GLN A 51 15.04 0.59 -3.07
CA GLN A 51 16.50 0.70 -2.92
C GLN A 51 17.23 -0.46 -3.62
N ASP A 52 16.65 -1.65 -3.58
CA ASP A 52 17.26 -2.87 -4.13
C ASP A 52 16.61 -3.34 -5.44
N GLY A 53 15.48 -2.72 -5.83
CA GLY A 53 14.63 -3.20 -6.90
C GLY A 53 13.76 -4.38 -6.46
N VAL A 54 12.51 -4.39 -6.91
CA VAL A 54 11.50 -5.36 -6.44
C VAL A 54 11.49 -6.59 -7.37
N PRO A 55 11.64 -7.82 -6.85
CA PRO A 55 11.50 -9.02 -7.67
C PRO A 55 10.05 -9.17 -8.14
N VAL A 56 9.85 -9.29 -9.45
CA VAL A 56 8.52 -9.48 -10.07
C VAL A 56 8.32 -10.93 -10.48
N LEU A 57 9.41 -11.63 -10.82
CA LEU A 57 9.36 -13.03 -11.21
C LEU A 57 10.59 -13.74 -10.65
N THR A 58 10.38 -14.66 -9.72
CA THR A 58 11.39 -15.63 -9.31
C THR A 58 11.31 -16.82 -10.26
N THR A 59 12.36 -17.07 -11.02
CA THR A 59 12.48 -18.29 -11.84
C THR A 59 13.30 -19.31 -11.08
N ASP A 60 12.90 -20.58 -11.09
CA ASP A 60 13.62 -21.64 -10.35
C ASP A 60 15.07 -21.85 -10.83
N ASN A 61 15.43 -21.34 -12.01
CA ASN A 61 16.71 -21.63 -12.68
C ASN A 61 17.43 -20.40 -13.28
N GLY A 62 17.14 -19.17 -12.84
CA GLY A 62 17.83 -17.98 -13.37
C GLY A 62 17.76 -16.74 -12.49
N PRO A 63 18.48 -15.66 -12.85
CA PRO A 63 18.32 -14.39 -12.17
C PRO A 63 16.87 -13.92 -12.38
N GLY A 64 16.13 -13.80 -11.28
CA GLY A 64 14.75 -13.34 -11.30
C GLY A 64 14.62 -11.96 -11.96
N ILE A 65 13.48 -11.70 -12.60
CA ILE A 65 13.20 -10.39 -13.17
C ILE A 65 12.93 -9.43 -12.01
N ARG A 66 13.73 -8.35 -11.92
CA ARG A 66 13.56 -7.28 -10.94
C ARG A 66 13.13 -6.01 -11.65
N LEU A 67 12.23 -5.26 -11.01
CA LEU A 67 11.93 -3.90 -11.43
C LEU A 67 13.10 -2.99 -11.07
N GLU A 68 13.50 -2.18 -12.04
CA GLU A 68 14.47 -1.11 -11.84
C GLU A 68 14.03 -0.19 -10.69
N PRO A 69 14.95 0.17 -9.77
CA PRO A 69 14.71 1.09 -8.66
C PRO A 69 13.89 2.34 -9.00
N MET A 70 14.20 3.00 -10.13
CA MET A 70 13.49 4.20 -10.58
C MET A 70 12.04 3.94 -10.97
N THR A 71 11.76 2.77 -11.56
CA THR A 71 10.40 2.35 -11.93
C THR A 71 9.57 2.08 -10.68
N VAL A 72 10.14 1.38 -9.68
CA VAL A 72 9.46 1.11 -8.41
C VAL A 72 9.14 2.43 -7.68
N ARG A 73 10.09 3.37 -7.65
CA ARG A 73 9.87 4.68 -7.02
C ARG A 73 8.76 5.47 -7.74
N SER A 74 8.81 5.54 -9.06
CA SER A 74 7.76 6.20 -9.87
C SER A 74 6.37 5.60 -9.62
N LEU A 75 6.27 4.28 -9.52
CA LEU A 75 5.01 3.59 -9.22
C LEU A 75 4.49 3.91 -7.83
N ALA A 76 5.36 3.94 -6.82
CA ALA A 76 4.97 4.30 -5.48
C ALA A 76 4.47 5.75 -5.40
N ASP A 77 5.12 6.68 -6.10
CA ASP A 77 4.71 8.09 -6.14
C ASP A 77 3.34 8.27 -6.82
N VAL A 78 3.06 7.49 -7.88
CA VAL A 78 1.74 7.47 -8.52
C VAL A 78 0.66 6.97 -7.56
N LEU A 79 0.92 5.89 -6.82
CA LEU A 79 -0.03 5.35 -5.83
C LEU A 79 -0.32 6.35 -4.71
N ASP A 80 0.69 7.06 -4.21
CA ASP A 80 0.51 8.09 -3.19
C ASP A 80 -0.29 9.29 -3.73
N ASN A 81 -0.02 9.72 -4.97
CA ASN A 81 -0.80 10.77 -5.62
C ASN A 81 -2.28 10.37 -5.80
N ILE A 82 -2.56 9.13 -6.21
CA ILE A 82 -3.93 8.63 -6.31
C ILE A 82 -4.62 8.65 -4.94
N ALA A 83 -3.94 8.20 -3.88
CA ALA A 83 -4.49 8.26 -2.53
C ALA A 83 -4.83 9.70 -2.09
N ASN A 84 -3.95 10.66 -2.41
CA ASN A 84 -4.18 12.07 -2.12
C ASN A 84 -5.36 12.65 -2.92
N GLN A 85 -5.50 12.31 -4.20
CA GLN A 85 -6.62 12.74 -5.03
C GLN A 85 -7.96 12.17 -4.57
N LEU A 86 -7.97 10.92 -4.07
CA LEU A 86 -9.16 10.32 -3.50
C LEU A 86 -9.55 11.02 -2.20
N ASP A 87 -8.62 11.25 -1.28
CA ASP A 87 -8.89 11.98 -0.03
C ASP A 87 -9.53 13.36 -0.30
N VAL A 88 -8.99 14.13 -1.26
CA VAL A 88 -9.54 15.45 -1.64
C VAL A 88 -10.96 15.34 -2.22
N GLN A 89 -11.21 14.37 -3.10
CA GLN A 89 -12.54 14.18 -3.69
C GLN A 89 -13.59 13.81 -2.64
N TYR A 90 -13.25 12.95 -1.67
CA TYR A 90 -14.20 12.56 -0.62
C TYR A 90 -14.46 13.68 0.40
N ILE A 91 -13.48 14.55 0.69
CA ILE A 91 -13.73 15.79 1.44
C ILE A 91 -14.70 16.72 0.69
N HIS A 92 -14.56 16.84 -0.63
CA HIS A 92 -15.44 17.68 -1.45
C HIS A 92 -16.88 17.14 -1.54
N ILE A 93 -17.06 15.82 -1.59
CA ILE A 93 -18.39 15.19 -1.65
C ILE A 93 -19.12 15.34 -0.30
N THR A 94 -18.42 15.12 0.82
CA THR A 94 -19.00 15.25 2.16
C THR A 94 -19.36 16.69 2.54
N THR A 95 -18.73 17.70 1.91
CA THR A 95 -19.03 19.12 2.13
C THR A 95 -20.11 19.70 1.21
N HIS A 96 -20.53 18.97 0.16
CA HIS A 96 -21.57 19.41 -0.78
C HIS A 96 -22.93 18.72 -0.60
N THR A 97 -23.03 17.75 0.31
CA THR A 97 -24.29 17.20 0.77
C THR A 97 -24.76 17.93 2.04
N GLU A 98 -25.19 19.18 1.88
CA GLU A 98 -26.10 19.88 2.81
C GLU A 98 -27.26 20.52 2.04
#